data_AF-G6C2W5-F1
#
_entry.id   AF-G6C2W5-F1
#
_cell.length_a   1.000
_cell.length_b   1.000
_cell.length_c   1.000
_cell.angle_alpha   90.00
_cell.angle_beta   90.00
_cell.angle_gamma   90.00
#
_symmetry.space_group_name_H-M   'P 1'
#
loop_
_entity.id
_entity.type
_entity.pdbx_description
1 polymer ?
#
loop_
_entity_poly.entity_id
_entity_poly.type
_entity_poly.pdbx_seq_one_letter_code
_entity_poly.pdbx_strand_id
1 'polypeptide(L)'
;MKNFFIKSLNGMAFGLFSSLIVGLILKQIGTLFNIEFLVYLGGFSQLLMGAGIGVGVAYALESHVLILISSAITGMYGASSINFVDGQAILKVGEPMGAYFSVIFGLLIAKRIAGKTKFDIILLPMTTIIFGCLLGKFFAPYISAVISEIGIIVNKTTELRPILMGLTLSIIMGVILTLPISSAAIGISLGLSGLAAGASLTGCCCQMIGFAVMSYDDNDLGTVFSIGFGTSMIQIPRYTKKSFYMDTAYSFKCYLRCTFYNCF
;
A
#
# COMPACT_ATOMS: atom_id res chain seq x y z
N MET A 1 22.99 0.00 -2.05
CA MET A 1 21.82 0.19 -1.16
C MET A 1 20.60 0.78 -1.88
N LYS A 2 20.71 1.87 -2.66
CA LYS A 2 19.56 2.45 -3.38
C LYS A 2 18.77 1.44 -4.23
N ASN A 3 19.44 0.60 -5.01
CA ASN A 3 18.77 -0.42 -5.83
C ASN A 3 17.98 -1.47 -5.03
N PHE A 4 18.39 -1.77 -3.79
CA PHE A 4 17.69 -2.75 -2.94
C PHE A 4 16.33 -2.21 -2.51
N PHE A 5 16.31 -1.01 -1.91
CA PHE A 5 15.07 -0.34 -1.48
C PHE A 5 14.13 -0.06 -2.65
N ILE A 6 14.67 0.32 -3.80
CA ILE A 6 13.88 0.54 -5.02
C ILE A 6 13.23 -0.76 -5.50
N LYS A 7 14.01 -1.85 -5.60
CA LYS A 7 13.47 -3.17 -6.01
C LYS A 7 12.42 -3.70 -5.03
N SER A 8 12.67 -3.57 -3.72
CA SER A 8 11.72 -4.06 -2.71
C SER A 8 10.41 -3.26 -2.70
N LEU A 9 10.47 -1.93 -2.84
CA LEU A 9 9.27 -1.10 -2.95
C LEU A 9 8.46 -1.42 -4.22
N ASN A 10 9.13 -1.68 -5.35
CA ASN A 10 8.45 -2.16 -6.56
C ASN A 10 7.76 -3.50 -6.35
N GLY A 11 8.41 -4.44 -5.65
CA GLY A 11 7.82 -5.73 -5.28
C GLY A 11 6.57 -5.58 -4.41
N MET A 12 6.59 -4.66 -3.43
CA MET A 12 5.41 -4.31 -2.64
C MET A 12 4.29 -3.75 -3.52
N ALA A 13 4.60 -2.85 -4.46
CA ALA A 13 3.62 -2.27 -5.35
C ALA A 13 2.94 -3.32 -6.24
N PHE A 14 3.70 -4.30 -6.78
CA PHE A 14 3.10 -5.42 -7.52
C PHE A 14 2.17 -6.26 -6.65
N GLY A 15 2.58 -6.54 -5.39
CA GLY A 15 1.75 -7.26 -4.43
C GLY A 15 0.47 -6.50 -4.08
N LEU A 16 0.55 -5.19 -3.85
CA LEU A 16 -0.61 -4.32 -3.58
C LEU A 16 -1.56 -4.23 -4.78
N PHE A 17 -1.01 -4.12 -5.98
CA PHE A 17 -1.79 -4.02 -7.21
C PHE A 17 -2.59 -5.29 -7.46
N SER A 18 -1.92 -6.45 -7.39
CA SER A 18 -2.54 -7.75 -7.68
C SER A 18 -3.56 -8.20 -6.63
N SER A 19 -3.46 -7.71 -5.39
CA SER A 19 -4.34 -8.09 -4.28
C SER A 19 -5.37 -7.01 -3.94
N LEU A 20 -4.95 -5.96 -3.23
CA LEU A 20 -5.84 -4.94 -2.68
C LEU A 20 -6.53 -4.12 -3.76
N ILE A 21 -5.79 -3.61 -4.76
CA ILE A 21 -6.33 -2.67 -5.74
C ILE A 21 -7.28 -3.40 -6.70
N VAL A 22 -6.82 -4.49 -7.32
CA VAL A 22 -7.68 -5.31 -8.19
C VAL A 22 -8.87 -5.86 -7.39
N GLY A 23 -8.66 -6.28 -6.13
CA GLY A 23 -9.74 -6.71 -5.25
C GLY A 23 -10.80 -5.62 -5.01
N LEU A 24 -10.37 -4.38 -4.76
CA LEU A 24 -11.27 -3.25 -4.60
C LEU A 24 -12.07 -2.97 -5.89
N ILE A 25 -11.42 -3.02 -7.05
CA ILE A 25 -12.08 -2.81 -8.35
C ILE A 25 -13.15 -3.87 -8.58
N LEU A 26 -12.82 -5.16 -8.37
CA LEU A 26 -13.78 -6.27 -8.49
C LEU A 26 -14.95 -6.10 -7.53
N LYS A 27 -14.67 -5.70 -6.28
CA LYS A 27 -15.69 -5.43 -5.28
C LYS A 27 -16.62 -4.31 -5.72
N GLN A 28 -16.08 -3.20 -6.21
CA GLN A 28 -16.86 -2.05 -6.63
C GLN A 28 -17.73 -2.35 -7.86
N ILE A 29 -17.21 -3.08 -8.83
CA ILE A 29 -17.99 -3.58 -9.98
C ILE A 29 -19.11 -4.48 -9.49
N GLY A 30 -18.81 -5.43 -8.59
CA GLY A 30 -19.80 -6.31 -7.99
C GLY A 30 -20.92 -5.53 -7.29
N THR A 31 -20.57 -4.49 -6.52
CA THR A 31 -21.56 -3.63 -5.86
C THR A 31 -22.41 -2.84 -6.86
N LEU A 32 -21.81 -2.32 -7.94
CA LEU A 32 -22.53 -1.55 -8.95
C LEU A 32 -23.54 -2.40 -9.73
N PHE A 33 -23.17 -3.64 -10.08
CA PHE A 33 -24.00 -4.57 -10.83
C PHE A 33 -24.81 -5.54 -9.95
N ASN A 34 -24.75 -5.41 -8.62
CA ASN A 34 -25.36 -6.31 -7.63
C ASN A 34 -24.96 -7.79 -7.81
N ILE A 35 -23.70 -8.06 -8.19
CA ILE A 35 -23.15 -9.42 -8.32
C ILE A 35 -22.39 -9.78 -7.03
N GLU A 36 -23.06 -10.44 -6.09
CA GLU A 36 -22.50 -10.79 -4.78
C GLU A 36 -21.21 -11.61 -4.87
N PHE A 37 -21.10 -12.49 -5.87
CA PHE A 37 -19.90 -13.29 -6.09
C PHE A 37 -18.64 -12.43 -6.35
N LEU A 38 -18.77 -11.34 -7.10
CA LEU A 38 -17.67 -10.42 -7.38
C LEU A 38 -17.28 -9.61 -6.14
N VAL A 39 -18.28 -9.22 -5.33
CA VAL A 39 -18.06 -8.55 -4.04
C VAL A 39 -17.27 -9.45 -3.10
N TYR A 40 -17.64 -10.73 -3.03
CA TYR A 40 -16.94 -11.74 -2.22
C TYR A 40 -15.50 -11.95 -2.68
N LEU A 41 -15.27 -12.17 -3.98
CA LEU A 41 -13.91 -12.35 -4.53
C LEU A 41 -13.03 -11.13 -4.29
N GLY A 42 -13.59 -9.93 -4.50
CA GLY A 42 -12.89 -8.67 -4.27
C GLY A 42 -12.49 -8.52 -2.80
N GLY A 43 -13.41 -8.76 -1.87
CA GLY A 43 -13.15 -8.73 -0.44
C GLY A 43 -12.11 -9.77 -0.01
N PHE A 44 -12.20 -11.00 -0.52
CA PHE A 44 -11.24 -12.06 -0.23
C PHE A 44 -9.83 -11.71 -0.70
N SER A 45 -9.69 -11.12 -1.90
CA SER A 45 -8.41 -10.65 -2.42
C SER A 45 -7.79 -9.56 -1.53
N GLN A 46 -8.60 -8.63 -1.01
CA GLN A 46 -8.14 -7.59 -0.09
C GLN A 46 -7.64 -8.18 1.25
N LEU A 47 -8.25 -9.26 1.76
CA LEU A 47 -7.78 -9.94 2.97
C LEU A 47 -6.41 -10.58 2.79
N LEU A 48 -6.10 -11.06 1.58
CA LEU A 48 -4.83 -11.70 1.24
C LEU A 48 -3.73 -10.72 0.81
N MET A 49 -3.95 -9.42 0.98
CA MET A 49 -2.96 -8.41 0.62
C MET A 49 -1.59 -8.64 1.27
N GLY A 50 -1.55 -9.02 2.55
CA GLY A 50 -0.29 -9.29 3.25
C GLY A 50 0.52 -10.41 2.57
N ALA A 51 -0.15 -11.46 2.10
CA ALA A 51 0.49 -12.54 1.34
C ALA A 51 1.00 -12.05 -0.01
N GLY A 52 0.18 -11.28 -0.75
CA GLY A 52 0.56 -10.70 -2.03
C GLY A 52 1.80 -9.81 -1.94
N ILE A 53 1.87 -8.93 -0.94
CA ILE A 53 3.04 -8.09 -0.67
C ILE A 53 4.25 -8.96 -0.34
N GLY A 54 4.10 -9.96 0.53
CA GLY A 54 5.20 -10.82 0.94
C GLY A 54 5.84 -11.57 -0.24
N VAL A 55 5.01 -12.17 -1.09
CA VAL A 55 5.47 -12.84 -2.31
C VAL A 55 6.07 -11.83 -3.29
N GLY A 56 5.41 -10.69 -3.51
CA GLY A 56 5.88 -9.67 -4.44
C GLY A 56 7.25 -9.09 -4.09
N VAL A 57 7.50 -8.80 -2.81
CA VAL A 57 8.80 -8.32 -2.31
C VAL A 57 9.88 -9.39 -2.44
N ALA A 58 9.59 -10.64 -2.07
CA ALA A 58 10.54 -11.74 -2.18
C ALA A 58 10.91 -12.04 -3.64
N TYR A 59 9.93 -11.96 -4.54
CA TYR A 59 10.09 -12.11 -5.98
C TYR A 59 10.94 -10.98 -6.58
N ALA A 60 10.63 -9.72 -6.27
CA ALA A 60 11.39 -8.57 -6.78
C ALA A 60 12.85 -8.54 -6.28
N LEU A 61 13.12 -9.18 -5.15
CA LEU A 61 14.46 -9.39 -4.64
C LEU A 61 15.13 -10.67 -5.16
N GLU A 62 14.52 -11.41 -6.08
CA GLU A 62 15.10 -12.62 -6.71
C GLU A 62 15.50 -13.67 -5.64
N SER A 63 14.60 -13.93 -4.70
CA SER A 63 14.85 -14.83 -3.57
C SER A 63 14.58 -16.29 -3.93
N HIS A 64 15.21 -17.21 -3.20
CA HIS A 64 14.95 -18.65 -3.37
C HIS A 64 13.45 -18.98 -3.22
N VAL A 65 12.92 -19.92 -4.00
CA VAL A 65 11.49 -20.25 -4.07
C VAL A 65 10.89 -20.54 -2.69
N LEU A 66 11.62 -21.27 -1.84
CA LEU A 66 11.19 -21.55 -0.45
C LEU A 66 11.01 -20.28 0.39
N ILE A 67 11.94 -19.31 0.27
CA ILE A 67 11.84 -18.03 0.96
C ILE A 67 10.64 -17.25 0.43
N LEU A 68 10.43 -17.27 -0.89
CA LEU A 68 9.31 -16.59 -1.54
C LEU A 68 7.95 -17.10 -1.04
N ILE A 69 7.76 -18.41 -0.96
CA ILE A 69 6.50 -19.00 -0.47
C ILE A 69 6.31 -18.67 1.02
N SER A 70 7.36 -18.81 1.84
CA SER A 70 7.30 -18.45 3.27
C SER A 70 7.10 -16.95 3.52
N SER A 71 7.46 -16.11 2.56
CA SER A 71 7.23 -14.66 2.64
C SER A 71 5.73 -14.32 2.62
N ALA A 72 4.88 -15.17 2.03
CA ALA A 72 3.43 -15.01 2.10
C ALA A 72 2.92 -15.04 3.56
N ILE A 73 3.45 -15.97 4.36
CA ILE A 73 3.06 -16.16 5.77
C ILE A 73 3.55 -14.99 6.62
N THR A 74 4.81 -14.62 6.47
CA THR A 74 5.40 -13.47 7.21
C THR A 74 4.77 -12.14 6.84
N GLY A 75 4.36 -11.97 5.57
CA GLY A 75 3.64 -10.80 5.10
C GLY A 75 2.24 -10.70 5.71
N MET A 76 1.48 -11.81 5.74
CA MET A 76 0.16 -11.85 6.39
C MET A 76 0.24 -11.55 7.89
N TYR A 77 1.23 -12.14 8.58
CA TYR A 77 1.43 -11.89 9.99
C TYR A 77 1.88 -10.45 10.26
N GLY A 78 2.84 -9.95 9.48
CA GLY A 78 3.39 -8.59 9.60
C GLY A 78 2.39 -7.49 9.28
N ALA A 79 1.41 -7.77 8.40
CA ALA A 79 0.31 -6.86 8.12
C ALA A 79 -0.69 -6.73 9.29
N SER A 80 -0.56 -7.57 10.33
CA SER A 80 -1.57 -7.71 11.39
C SER A 80 -2.95 -8.10 10.85
N SER A 81 -2.99 -8.80 9.70
CA SER A 81 -4.23 -9.26 9.07
C SER A 81 -4.90 -10.39 9.85
N ILE A 82 -4.16 -11.10 10.70
CA ILE A 82 -4.66 -12.26 11.46
C ILE A 82 -4.72 -11.87 12.93
N ASN A 83 -5.93 -11.77 13.47
CA ASN A 83 -6.17 -11.60 14.90
C ASN A 83 -6.76 -12.89 15.47
N PHE A 84 -6.15 -13.40 16.53
CA PHE A 84 -6.68 -14.56 17.24
C PHE A 84 -7.56 -14.07 18.38
N VAL A 85 -8.86 -14.29 18.27
CA VAL A 85 -9.84 -14.01 19.33
C VAL A 85 -10.52 -15.33 19.67
N ASP A 86 -10.48 -15.73 20.93
CA ASP A 86 -11.12 -16.96 21.44
C ASP A 86 -10.77 -18.24 20.66
N GLY A 87 -9.51 -18.36 20.23
CA GLY A 87 -9.03 -19.52 19.46
C GLY A 87 -9.44 -19.53 17.98
N GLN A 88 -10.17 -18.52 17.51
CA GLN A 88 -10.55 -18.34 16.12
C GLN A 88 -9.66 -17.28 15.44
N ALA A 89 -9.20 -17.59 14.24
CA ALA A 89 -8.42 -16.65 13.42
C ALA A 89 -9.37 -15.74 12.62
N ILE A 90 -9.47 -14.48 13.03
CA ILE A 90 -10.23 -13.46 12.32
C ILE A 90 -9.30 -12.76 11.33
N LEU A 91 -9.65 -12.84 10.05
CA LEU A 91 -8.96 -12.14 8.98
C LEU A 91 -9.52 -10.72 8.83
N LYS A 92 -8.62 -9.73 8.86
CA LYS A 92 -8.91 -8.34 8.56
C LYS A 92 -7.96 -7.84 7.48
N VAL A 93 -8.35 -6.77 6.79
CA VAL A 93 -7.44 -6.07 5.89
C VAL A 93 -6.35 -5.43 6.75
N GLY A 94 -5.12 -5.90 6.57
CA GLY A 94 -3.97 -5.45 7.35
C GLY A 94 -3.32 -4.18 6.80
N GLU A 95 -2.22 -3.77 7.44
CA GLU A 95 -1.42 -2.61 7.04
C GLU A 95 -0.29 -3.02 6.07
N PRO A 96 -0.19 -2.42 4.86
CA PRO A 96 0.82 -2.81 3.87
C PRO A 96 2.27 -2.66 4.37
N MET A 97 2.53 -1.62 5.18
CA MET A 97 3.87 -1.31 5.67
C MET A 97 4.38 -2.31 6.68
N GLY A 98 3.51 -2.78 7.59
CA GLY A 98 3.85 -3.86 8.51
C GLY A 98 4.25 -5.13 7.76
N ALA A 99 3.50 -5.47 6.71
CA ALA A 99 3.80 -6.59 5.82
C ALA A 99 5.19 -6.44 5.18
N TYR A 100 5.46 -5.28 4.60
CA TYR A 100 6.71 -4.97 3.90
C TYR A 100 7.95 -5.08 4.80
N PHE A 101 7.92 -4.46 5.98
CA PHE A 101 9.07 -4.51 6.90
C PHE A 101 9.31 -5.91 7.45
N SER A 102 8.26 -6.59 7.89
CA SER A 102 8.31 -8.00 8.35
C SER A 102 9.03 -8.89 7.33
N VAL A 103 8.62 -8.78 6.08
CA VAL A 103 9.15 -9.58 4.97
C VAL A 103 10.60 -9.23 4.66
N ILE A 104 10.96 -7.94 4.60
CA ILE A 104 12.36 -7.51 4.38
C ILE A 104 13.28 -8.08 5.45
N PHE A 105 12.91 -7.97 6.72
CA PHE A 105 13.76 -8.46 7.79
C PHE A 105 13.92 -9.98 7.76
N GLY A 106 12.83 -10.72 7.54
CA GLY A 106 12.87 -12.17 7.37
C GLY A 106 13.74 -12.59 6.18
N LEU A 107 13.62 -11.89 5.05
CA LEU A 107 14.41 -12.11 3.83
C LEU A 107 15.90 -11.88 4.05
N LEU A 108 16.29 -10.78 4.71
CA LEU A 108 17.69 -10.44 4.95
C LEU A 108 18.42 -11.51 5.76
N ILE A 109 17.74 -12.09 6.75
CA ILE A 109 18.29 -13.15 7.59
C ILE A 109 18.34 -14.46 6.82
N ALA A 110 17.25 -14.86 6.17
CA ALA A 110 17.17 -16.12 5.43
C ALA A 110 18.13 -16.18 4.23
N LYS A 111 18.31 -15.08 3.50
CA LYS A 111 19.27 -15.00 2.39
C LYS A 111 20.72 -15.20 2.81
N ARG A 112 21.08 -14.84 4.06
CA ARG A 112 22.43 -15.08 4.59
C ARG A 112 22.70 -16.56 4.89
N ILE A 113 21.64 -17.34 5.04
CA ILE A 113 21.69 -18.77 5.38
C ILE A 113 21.58 -19.62 4.11
N ALA A 114 20.89 -19.13 3.08
CA ALA A 114 20.74 -19.80 1.79
C ALA A 114 22.08 -20.18 1.16
N GLY A 115 22.19 -21.44 0.73
CA GLY A 115 23.36 -22.01 0.05
C GLY A 115 24.47 -22.49 1.00
N LYS A 116 24.30 -22.36 2.33
CA LYS A 116 25.33 -22.75 3.30
C LYS A 116 25.13 -24.16 3.88
N THR A 117 23.93 -24.73 3.80
CA THR A 117 23.64 -26.02 4.43
C THR A 117 22.91 -26.99 3.50
N LYS A 118 23.09 -28.30 3.74
CA LYS A 118 22.33 -29.34 3.02
C LYS A 118 20.85 -29.41 3.48
N PHE A 119 20.50 -28.72 4.56
CA PHE A 119 19.17 -28.70 5.16
C PHE A 119 18.36 -27.44 4.79
N ASP A 120 18.74 -26.74 3.72
CA ASP A 120 18.11 -25.49 3.28
C ASP A 120 16.59 -25.62 3.02
N ILE A 121 16.12 -26.82 2.63
CA ILE A 121 14.68 -27.10 2.42
C ILE A 121 13.84 -26.78 3.66
N ILE A 122 14.40 -27.07 4.84
CA ILE A 122 13.70 -26.94 6.12
C ILE A 122 14.11 -25.63 6.82
N LEU A 123 15.40 -25.28 6.73
CA LEU A 123 15.97 -24.15 7.46
C LEU A 123 15.54 -22.79 6.88
N LEU A 124 15.44 -22.65 5.56
CA LEU A 124 15.02 -21.40 4.92
C LEU A 124 13.57 -21.00 5.28
N PRO A 125 12.56 -21.87 5.13
CA PRO A 125 11.20 -21.50 5.52
C PRO A 125 11.07 -21.26 7.03
N MET A 126 11.75 -22.03 7.88
CA MET A 126 11.70 -21.78 9.32
C MET A 126 12.31 -20.44 9.72
N THR A 127 13.49 -20.11 9.19
CA THR A 127 14.18 -18.86 9.54
C THR A 127 13.41 -17.65 9.03
N THR A 128 12.89 -17.69 7.80
CA THR A 128 12.03 -16.61 7.29
C THR A 128 10.82 -16.38 8.18
N ILE A 129 10.08 -17.43 8.53
CA ILE A 129 8.85 -17.33 9.34
C ILE A 129 9.17 -16.84 10.75
N ILE A 130 10.13 -17.45 11.45
CA ILE A 130 10.44 -17.11 12.83
C ILE A 130 10.92 -15.66 12.94
N PHE A 131 11.94 -15.30 12.17
CA PHE A 131 12.51 -13.96 12.26
C PHE A 131 11.61 -12.88 11.66
N GLY A 132 10.94 -13.18 10.54
CA GLY A 132 9.99 -12.27 9.91
C GLY A 132 8.82 -11.97 10.84
N CYS A 133 8.16 -12.99 11.39
CA CYS A 133 7.03 -12.79 12.31
C CYS A 133 7.45 -12.15 13.63
N LEU A 134 8.61 -12.50 14.20
CA LEU A 134 9.08 -11.90 15.44
C LEU A 134 9.37 -10.41 15.28
N LEU A 135 10.06 -10.03 14.20
CA LEU A 135 10.34 -8.62 13.91
C LEU A 135 9.07 -7.88 13.47
N GLY A 136 8.17 -8.53 12.72
CA GLY A 136 6.85 -8.01 12.38
C GLY A 136 6.04 -7.67 13.63
N LYS A 137 6.00 -8.56 14.63
CA LYS A 137 5.34 -8.31 15.93
C LYS A 137 5.94 -7.10 16.65
N PHE A 138 7.26 -6.91 16.55
CA PHE A 138 7.93 -5.80 17.20
C PHE A 138 7.66 -4.48 16.48
N PHE A 139 7.73 -4.43 15.14
CA PHE A 139 7.61 -3.19 14.35
C PHE A 139 6.18 -2.77 14.01
N ALA A 140 5.25 -3.72 13.85
CA ALA A 140 3.84 -3.44 13.53
C ALA A 140 3.18 -2.41 14.46
N PRO A 141 3.27 -2.50 15.81
CA PRO A 141 2.62 -1.51 16.68
C PRO A 141 3.18 -0.10 16.52
N TYR A 142 4.49 0.05 16.26
CA TYR A 142 5.08 1.38 16.02
C TYR A 142 4.59 1.99 14.71
N ILE A 143 4.43 1.19 13.67
CA ILE A 143 3.90 1.64 12.37
C ILE A 143 2.43 2.05 12.53
N SER A 144 1.63 1.22 13.19
CA SER A 144 0.20 1.50 13.40
C SER A 144 -0.01 2.74 14.27
N ALA A 145 0.86 2.99 15.27
CA ALA A 145 0.83 4.24 16.05
C ALA A 145 1.04 5.47 15.16
N VAL A 146 2.01 5.45 14.24
CA VAL A 146 2.24 6.57 13.30
C VAL A 146 1.03 6.77 12.37
N ILE A 147 0.42 5.69 11.89
CA ILE A 147 -0.78 5.76 11.04
C ILE A 147 -1.96 6.35 11.81
N SER A 148 -2.12 5.96 13.09
CA SER A 148 -3.16 6.48 13.98
C SER A 148 -3.03 7.99 14.19
N GLU A 149 -1.82 8.49 14.45
CA GLU A 149 -1.55 9.93 14.60
C GLU A 149 -1.91 10.71 13.33
N ILE A 150 -1.57 10.18 12.15
CA ILE A 150 -1.97 10.77 10.87
C ILE A 150 -3.50 10.77 10.74
N GLY A 151 -4.17 9.70 11.18
CA GLY A 151 -5.62 9.60 11.22
C GLY A 151 -6.27 10.69 12.09
N ILE A 152 -5.67 11.03 13.23
CA ILE A 152 -6.15 12.13 14.09
C ILE A 152 -6.08 13.48 13.37
N ILE A 153 -5.00 13.74 12.62
CA ILE A 153 -4.84 14.97 11.83
C ILE A 153 -5.94 15.06 10.76
N VAL A 154 -6.22 13.95 10.07
CA VAL A 154 -7.27 13.89 9.05
C VAL A 154 -8.65 14.12 9.68
N ASN A 155 -8.95 13.51 10.83
CA ASN A 155 -10.22 13.74 11.54
C ASN A 155 -10.39 15.20 11.96
N LYS A 156 -9.37 15.83 12.55
CA LYS A 156 -9.42 17.26 12.88
C LYS A 156 -9.69 18.15 11.66
N THR A 157 -9.22 17.73 10.50
CA THR A 157 -9.47 18.43 9.24
C THR A 157 -10.94 18.33 8.80
N THR A 158 -11.63 17.24 9.12
CA THR A 158 -13.06 17.07 8.82
C THR A 158 -13.99 17.95 9.66
N GLU A 159 -13.52 18.47 10.80
CA GLU A 159 -14.27 19.39 11.65
C GLU A 159 -14.27 20.84 11.13
N LEU A 160 -13.45 21.13 10.11
CA LEU A 160 -13.39 22.45 9.49
C LEU A 160 -14.66 22.77 8.68
N ARG A 161 -14.89 24.07 8.42
CA ARG A 161 -15.99 24.51 7.54
C ARG A 161 -15.87 23.87 6.15
N PRO A 162 -16.98 23.55 5.45
CA PRO A 162 -16.97 22.72 4.24
C PRO A 162 -15.95 23.11 3.16
N ILE A 163 -15.78 24.40 2.90
CA ILE A 163 -14.84 24.93 1.89
C ILE A 163 -13.38 24.67 2.32
N LEU A 164 -13.04 24.97 3.57
CA LEU A 164 -11.68 24.78 4.10
C LEU A 164 -11.38 23.30 4.34
N MET A 165 -12.35 22.53 4.83
CA MET A 165 -12.28 21.09 4.95
C MET A 165 -11.93 20.48 3.59
N GLY A 166 -12.70 20.81 2.54
CA GLY A 166 -12.51 20.24 1.21
C GLY A 166 -11.09 20.45 0.70
N LEU A 167 -10.58 21.68 0.75
CA LEU A 167 -9.24 22.03 0.28
C LEU A 167 -8.12 21.39 1.12
N THR A 168 -8.18 21.51 2.44
CA THR A 168 -7.12 20.97 3.30
C THR A 168 -7.09 19.45 3.28
N LEU A 169 -8.26 18.79 3.36
CA LEU A 169 -8.38 17.34 3.36
C LEU A 169 -7.86 16.72 2.08
N SER A 170 -8.15 17.34 0.93
CA SER A 170 -7.75 16.78 -0.36
C SER A 170 -6.28 17.01 -0.69
N ILE A 171 -5.63 18.06 -0.15
CA ILE A 171 -4.16 18.16 -0.14
C ILE A 171 -3.55 17.06 0.73
N ILE A 172 -4.03 16.93 1.98
CA ILE A 172 -3.47 15.98 2.95
C ILE A 172 -3.59 14.55 2.41
N MET A 173 -4.77 14.15 1.92
CA MET A 173 -4.98 12.82 1.37
C MET A 173 -4.17 12.58 0.10
N GLY A 174 -4.00 13.59 -0.76
CA GLY A 174 -3.12 13.51 -1.93
C GLY A 174 -1.64 13.30 -1.58
N VAL A 175 -1.15 13.94 -0.51
CA VAL A 175 0.21 13.73 -0.01
C VAL A 175 0.35 12.36 0.64
N ILE A 176 -0.62 11.94 1.47
CA ILE A 176 -0.62 10.61 2.10
C ILE A 176 -0.58 9.51 1.03
N LEU A 177 -1.27 9.69 -0.09
CA LEU A 177 -1.28 8.74 -1.22
C LEU A 177 0.12 8.55 -1.85
N THR A 178 1.03 9.51 -1.72
CA THR A 178 2.43 9.38 -2.21
C THR A 178 3.37 8.73 -1.21
N LEU A 179 3.06 8.85 0.07
CA LEU A 179 3.79 8.14 1.11
C LEU A 179 3.48 6.65 0.96
N PRO A 180 4.37 5.74 1.40
CA PRO A 180 4.09 4.32 1.44
C PRO A 180 3.06 3.99 2.53
N ILE A 181 2.03 4.82 2.74
CA ILE A 181 0.93 4.66 3.69
C ILE A 181 -0.34 4.47 2.86
N SER A 182 -1.21 3.55 3.27
CA SER A 182 -2.46 3.31 2.54
C SER A 182 -3.49 4.39 2.86
N SER A 183 -3.65 5.37 1.96
CA SER A 183 -4.71 6.39 2.05
C SER A 183 -6.10 5.77 2.05
N ALA A 184 -6.29 4.65 1.33
CA ALA A 184 -7.53 3.88 1.34
C ALA A 184 -7.82 3.26 2.72
N ALA A 185 -6.80 2.76 3.42
CA ALA A 185 -6.97 2.24 4.78
C ALA A 185 -7.36 3.34 5.76
N ILE A 186 -6.77 4.54 5.64
CA ILE A 186 -7.14 5.71 6.45
C ILE A 186 -8.59 6.13 6.13
N GLY A 187 -8.97 6.17 4.85
CA GLY A 187 -10.34 6.43 4.41
C GLY A 187 -11.38 5.54 5.08
N ILE A 188 -11.12 4.23 5.08
CA ILE A 188 -12.00 3.22 5.67
C ILE A 188 -11.98 3.28 7.20
N SER A 189 -10.79 3.42 7.81
CA SER A 189 -10.64 3.44 9.27
C SER A 189 -11.26 4.66 9.92
N LEU A 190 -11.29 5.80 9.21
CA LEU A 190 -11.91 7.03 9.70
C LEU A 190 -13.41 7.12 9.35
N GLY A 191 -13.94 6.15 8.60
CA GLY A 191 -15.34 6.17 8.19
C GLY A 191 -15.70 7.41 7.36
N LEU A 192 -14.74 7.93 6.60
CA LEU A 192 -14.93 9.13 5.78
C LEU A 192 -16.13 8.92 4.86
N SER A 193 -17.12 9.81 4.97
CA SER A 193 -18.36 9.75 4.22
C SER A 193 -18.81 11.14 3.76
N GLY A 194 -19.76 11.18 2.82
CA GLY A 194 -20.32 12.42 2.29
C GLY A 194 -19.27 13.33 1.67
N LEU A 195 -19.31 14.63 2.03
CA LEU A 195 -18.45 15.67 1.48
C LEU A 195 -16.96 15.41 1.73
N ALA A 196 -16.60 14.85 2.89
CA ALA A 196 -15.21 14.57 3.22
C ALA A 196 -14.63 13.44 2.35
N ALA A 197 -15.42 12.38 2.13
CA ALA A 197 -15.04 11.31 1.21
C ALA A 197 -14.89 11.82 -0.23
N GLY A 198 -15.85 12.63 -0.71
CA GLY A 198 -15.80 13.24 -2.05
C GLY A 198 -14.57 14.12 -2.23
N ALA A 199 -14.29 15.02 -1.29
CA ALA A 199 -13.09 15.86 -1.32
C ALA A 199 -11.80 15.02 -1.38
N SER A 200 -11.67 14.03 -0.49
CA SER A 200 -10.50 13.15 -0.45
C SER A 200 -10.30 12.38 -1.76
N LEU A 201 -11.38 11.88 -2.37
CA LEU A 201 -11.35 11.19 -3.65
C LEU A 201 -10.84 12.12 -4.76
N THR A 202 -11.40 13.32 -4.89
CA THR A 202 -10.99 14.28 -5.91
C THR A 202 -9.50 14.62 -5.77
N GLY A 203 -9.01 14.89 -4.56
CA GLY A 203 -7.58 15.14 -4.32
C GLY A 203 -6.69 13.99 -4.76
N CYS A 204 -7.04 12.76 -4.36
CA CYS A 204 -6.31 11.55 -4.74
C CYS A 204 -6.31 11.34 -6.26
N CYS A 205 -7.45 11.50 -6.94
CA CYS A 205 -7.57 11.34 -8.38
C CYS A 205 -6.73 12.37 -9.15
N CYS A 206 -6.79 13.65 -8.78
CA CYS A 206 -6.00 14.71 -9.41
C CYS A 206 -4.49 14.45 -9.29
N GLN A 207 -4.05 14.02 -8.10
CA GLN A 207 -2.66 13.65 -7.84
C GLN A 207 -2.23 12.48 -8.74
N MET A 208 -3.05 11.43 -8.81
CA MET A 208 -2.74 10.21 -9.56
C MET A 208 -2.67 10.46 -11.08
N ILE A 209 -3.62 11.21 -11.63
CA ILE A 209 -3.64 11.61 -13.04
C ILE A 209 -2.46 12.54 -13.34
N GLY A 210 -2.16 13.49 -12.46
CA GLY A 210 -1.01 14.37 -12.59
C GLY A 210 0.29 13.57 -12.74
N PHE A 211 0.50 12.59 -11.87
CA PHE A 211 1.66 11.70 -11.93
C PHE A 211 1.70 10.81 -13.16
N ALA A 212 0.56 10.30 -13.63
CA ALA A 212 0.48 9.51 -14.84
C ALA A 212 0.88 10.33 -16.07
N VAL A 213 0.32 11.54 -16.21
CA VAL A 213 0.64 12.46 -17.32
C VAL A 213 2.12 12.87 -17.29
N MET A 214 2.65 13.23 -16.13
CA MET A 214 4.08 13.57 -15.97
C MET A 214 5.00 12.39 -16.29
N SER A 215 4.53 11.15 -16.12
CA SER A 215 5.30 9.94 -16.39
C SER A 215 5.22 9.45 -17.83
N TYR A 216 4.40 10.07 -18.68
CA TYR A 216 4.13 9.62 -20.04
C TYR A 216 5.38 9.65 -20.92
N ASP A 217 6.18 10.72 -20.82
CA ASP A 217 7.36 10.91 -21.66
C ASP A 217 8.52 9.98 -21.27
N ASP A 218 8.53 9.51 -20.02
CA ASP A 218 9.65 8.78 -19.43
C ASP A 218 9.36 7.28 -19.15
N ASN A 219 8.17 6.75 -19.45
CA ASN A 219 7.83 5.33 -19.19
C ASN A 219 6.88 4.76 -20.25
N ASP A 220 6.83 3.42 -20.34
CA ASP A 220 5.87 2.72 -21.16
C ASP A 220 4.42 3.00 -20.74
N LEU A 221 3.50 2.97 -21.71
CA LEU A 221 2.06 3.14 -21.49
C LEU A 221 1.53 2.25 -20.36
N GLY A 222 2.01 1.01 -20.25
CA GLY A 222 1.60 0.08 -19.18
C GLY A 222 1.96 0.60 -17.78
N THR A 223 3.14 1.20 -17.61
CA THR A 223 3.56 1.81 -16.34
C THR A 223 2.74 3.07 -16.04
N VAL A 224 2.43 3.87 -17.07
CA VAL A 224 1.57 5.06 -16.94
C VAL A 224 0.16 4.67 -16.46
N PHE A 225 -0.45 3.64 -17.06
CA PHE A 225 -1.73 3.11 -16.60
C PHE A 225 -1.64 2.53 -15.18
N SER A 226 -0.55 1.84 -14.86
CA SER A 226 -0.33 1.30 -13.50
C SER A 226 -0.17 2.40 -12.45
N ILE A 227 0.41 3.55 -12.81
CA ILE A 227 0.48 4.72 -11.94
C ILE A 227 -0.92 5.35 -11.81
N GLY A 228 -1.61 5.57 -12.92
CA GLY A 228 -2.91 6.27 -12.96
C GLY A 228 -4.06 5.52 -12.29
N PHE A 229 -4.10 4.18 -12.42
CA PHE A 229 -5.15 3.33 -11.84
C PHE A 229 -4.70 2.52 -10.64
N GLY A 230 -3.40 2.28 -10.50
CA GLY A 230 -2.84 1.42 -9.47
C GLY A 230 -2.38 2.21 -8.25
N THR A 231 -1.12 2.63 -8.25
CA THR A 231 -0.53 3.35 -7.12
C THR A 231 0.60 4.26 -7.54
N SER A 232 0.58 5.50 -7.03
CA SER A 232 1.69 6.45 -7.17
C SER A 232 2.95 5.99 -6.43
N MET A 233 2.84 5.00 -5.53
CA MET A 233 3.99 4.41 -4.84
C MET A 233 5.01 3.80 -5.80
N ILE A 234 4.59 3.41 -7.02
CA ILE A 234 5.48 2.94 -8.10
C ILE A 234 6.51 4.02 -8.50
N GLN A 235 6.23 5.30 -8.27
CA GLN A 235 7.15 6.41 -8.56
C GLN A 235 8.10 6.77 -7.41
N ILE A 236 7.89 6.25 -6.19
CA ILE A 236 8.80 6.45 -5.04
C ILE A 236 10.28 6.17 -5.38
N PRO A 237 10.62 5.09 -6.10
CA PRO A 237 12.01 4.87 -6.50
C PRO A 237 12.60 5.94 -7.44
N ARG A 238 11.76 6.77 -8.07
CA ARG A 238 12.19 7.92 -8.89
C ARG A 238 12.48 9.17 -8.05
N TYR A 239 11.67 9.44 -7.01
CA TYR A 239 11.89 10.55 -6.06
C TYR A 239 13.23 10.44 -5.30
N THR A 240 13.74 9.22 -5.11
CA THR A 240 15.06 9.01 -4.49
C THR A 240 16.24 9.23 -5.43
N LYS A 241 15.99 9.39 -6.74
CA LYS A 241 17.00 9.65 -7.79
C LYS A 241 17.00 11.09 -8.32
N LYS A 242 15.85 11.78 -8.35
CA LYS A 242 15.71 13.16 -8.87
C LYS A 242 14.99 14.04 -7.83
N SER A 243 15.42 15.29 -7.67
CA SER A 243 15.01 16.17 -6.57
C SER A 243 13.49 16.41 -6.54
N PHE A 244 12.88 16.26 -5.34
CA PHE A 244 11.44 16.25 -5.02
C PHE A 244 10.66 17.52 -5.42
N TYR A 245 11.35 18.62 -5.74
CA TYR A 245 10.76 19.96 -5.83
C TYR A 245 10.02 20.29 -7.14
N MET A 246 10.25 19.56 -8.24
CA MET A 246 9.57 19.87 -9.52
C MET A 246 8.17 19.24 -9.62
N ASP A 247 7.96 18.05 -9.05
CA ASP A 247 6.69 17.31 -9.23
C ASP A 247 5.58 17.78 -8.27
N THR A 248 5.94 18.23 -7.06
CA THR A 248 4.97 18.78 -6.09
C THR A 248 4.35 20.08 -6.60
N ALA A 249 5.12 20.94 -7.27
CA ALA A 249 4.62 22.22 -7.79
C ALA A 249 3.59 22.04 -8.93
N TYR A 250 3.76 21.04 -9.80
CA TYR A 250 2.80 20.72 -10.86
C TYR A 250 1.58 19.97 -10.35
N SER A 251 1.74 19.03 -9.41
CA SER A 251 0.60 18.44 -8.69
C SER A 251 -0.23 19.50 -7.98
N PHE A 252 0.40 20.47 -7.32
CA PHE A 252 -0.29 21.60 -6.69
C PHE A 252 -1.07 22.46 -7.71
N LYS A 253 -0.50 22.67 -8.90
CA LYS A 253 -1.14 23.44 -10.00
C LYS A 253 -2.33 22.70 -10.62
N CYS A 254 -2.23 21.38 -10.80
CA CYS A 254 -3.32 20.53 -11.29
C CYS A 254 -4.44 20.43 -10.25
N TYR A 255 -4.05 20.28 -8.99
CA TYR A 255 -4.94 20.24 -7.83
C TYR A 255 -5.74 21.54 -7.66
N LEU A 256 -5.10 22.73 -7.68
CA LEU A 256 -5.80 24.02 -7.68
C LEU A 256 -6.80 24.14 -8.84
N ARG A 257 -6.48 23.58 -10.01
CA ARG A 257 -7.36 23.66 -11.18
C ARG A 257 -8.59 22.76 -11.05
N CYS A 258 -8.47 21.57 -10.46
CA CYS A 258 -9.60 20.67 -10.26
C CYS A 258 -10.47 21.02 -9.04
N THR A 259 -9.88 21.48 -7.93
CA THR A 259 -10.65 21.88 -6.74
C THR A 259 -11.46 23.15 -7.01
N PHE A 260 -10.94 24.11 -7.79
CA PHE A 260 -11.71 25.31 -8.14
C PHE A 260 -12.79 25.07 -9.22
N TYR A 261 -12.62 24.10 -10.12
CA TYR A 261 -13.62 23.83 -11.17
C TYR A 261 -14.80 22.95 -10.74
N ASN A 262 -14.66 22.13 -9.69
CA ASN A 262 -15.75 21.27 -9.17
C ASN A 262 -16.43 21.82 -7.90
N CYS A 263 -16.04 23.01 -7.44
CA CYS A 263 -16.71 23.72 -6.33
C CYS A 263 -17.72 24.78 -6.80
N PHE A 264 -18.03 24.81 -8.10
CA PHE A 264 -19.08 25.64 -8.72
C PHE A 264 -20.11 24.77 -9.43
#